data_AF-A0A7G8EID1-F1
#
_entry.id   AF-A0A7G8EID1-F1
#
_cell.length_a   1.000
_cell.length_b   1.000
_cell.length_c   1.000
_cell.angle_alpha   90.00
_cell.angle_beta   90.00
_cell.angle_gamma   90.00
#
_symmetry.space_group_name_H-M   'P 1'
#
loop_
_entity.id
_entity.type
_entity.pdbx_description
1 polymer ?
#
loop_
_entity_poly.entity_id
_entity_poly.type
_entity_poly.pdbx_seq_one_letter_code
_entity_poly.pdbx_strand_id
1 'polypeptide(L)'
;MHVGHDLIAPAATPVLAMLSGRVHLAQTISGYGLTVLIEHGRGWQTVYAHLQTASVQPGQLVRAGERIGRVGRSGSASTDHLHVELRRLQVRQAYALDLAPLLPH
;
A
#
# COMPACT_ATOMS: atom_id res chain seq x y z
N MET A 1 12.28 -12.63 0.56
CA MET A 1 11.32 -13.12 1.57
C MET A 1 10.05 -12.31 1.39
N HIS A 2 8.97 -12.95 0.93
CA HIS A 2 7.65 -12.33 0.79
C HIS A 2 7.01 -12.27 2.18
N VAL A 3 6.72 -11.06 2.69
CA VAL A 3 6.19 -10.85 4.05
C VAL A 3 4.67 -10.63 4.04
N GLY A 4 4.03 -10.89 2.90
CA GLY A 4 2.59 -10.77 2.72
C GLY A 4 1.85 -12.07 2.87
N HIS A 5 0.56 -11.95 3.18
CA HIS A 5 -0.37 -13.05 3.23
C HIS A 5 -1.30 -12.98 2.02
N ASP A 6 -1.50 -14.14 1.37
CA ASP A 6 -2.44 -14.29 0.27
C ASP A 6 -3.76 -14.82 0.82
N LEU A 7 -4.82 -14.04 0.65
CA LEU A 7 -6.18 -14.38 1.04
C LEU A 7 -6.97 -14.75 -0.22
N ILE A 8 -7.19 -16.04 -0.42
CA ILE A 8 -7.98 -16.54 -1.55
C ILE A 8 -9.42 -16.06 -1.40
N ALA A 9 -9.91 -15.39 -2.43
CA ALA A 9 -11.28 -14.93 -2.52
C ALA A 9 -11.67 -14.79 -3.99
N PRO A 10 -12.96 -14.97 -4.35
CA PRO A 10 -13.43 -14.73 -5.71
C PRO A 10 -13.12 -13.32 -6.18
N ALA A 11 -12.90 -13.14 -7.50
CA ALA A 11 -12.86 -11.82 -8.11
C ALA A 11 -14.07 -10.96 -7.69
N ALA A 12 -13.86 -9.65 -7.65
CA ALA A 12 -14.82 -8.64 -7.23
C ALA A 12 -15.20 -8.65 -5.73
N THR A 13 -14.70 -9.59 -4.91
CA THR A 13 -14.92 -9.58 -3.45
C THR A 13 -14.47 -8.23 -2.87
N PRO A 14 -15.30 -7.57 -2.03
CA PRO A 14 -14.92 -6.28 -1.42
C PRO A 14 -13.65 -6.39 -0.58
N VAL A 15 -12.71 -5.48 -0.80
CA VAL A 15 -11.52 -5.33 0.04
C VAL A 15 -11.74 -4.15 0.98
N LEU A 16 -11.56 -4.40 2.27
CA LEU A 16 -11.75 -3.40 3.34
C LEU A 16 -10.41 -3.00 3.93
N ALA A 17 -10.31 -1.74 4.36
CA ALA A 17 -9.14 -1.26 5.10
C ALA A 17 -9.05 -1.97 6.46
N MET A 18 -7.93 -2.65 6.71
CA MET A 18 -7.62 -3.29 7.98
C MET A 18 -7.53 -2.28 9.14
N LEU A 19 -6.96 -1.11 8.87
CA LEU A 19 -6.74 -0.02 9.84
C LEU A 19 -7.09 1.32 9.20
N SER A 20 -7.55 2.27 10.02
CA SER A 20 -7.77 3.65 9.59
C SER A 20 -6.46 4.30 9.18
N GLY A 21 -6.49 5.19 8.20
CA GLY A 21 -5.27 5.85 7.73
C GLY A 21 -5.48 6.74 6.51
N ARG A 22 -4.38 7.18 5.92
CA ARG A 22 -4.36 7.97 4.70
C ARG A 22 -3.88 7.10 3.55
N VAL A 23 -4.62 7.09 2.44
CA VAL A 23 -4.19 6.44 1.21
C VAL A 23 -2.95 7.17 0.69
N HIS A 24 -1.82 6.47 0.67
CA HIS A 24 -0.56 7.00 0.16
C HIS A 24 -0.48 6.83 -1.36
N LEU A 25 -0.92 5.68 -1.89
CA LEU A 25 -1.04 5.44 -3.33
C LEU A 25 -2.21 4.51 -3.66
N ALA A 26 -2.71 4.63 -4.88
CA ALA A 26 -3.69 3.75 -5.50
C ALA A 26 -3.38 3.64 -7.00
N GLN A 27 -2.46 2.75 -7.38
CA GLN A 27 -1.94 2.67 -8.76
C GLN A 27 -1.38 1.27 -9.09
N THR A 28 -1.12 1.01 -10.37
CA THR A 28 -0.48 -0.24 -10.81
C THR A 28 1.01 -0.21 -10.50
N ILE A 29 1.49 -1.25 -9.80
CA ILE A 29 2.90 -1.46 -9.46
C ILE A 29 3.35 -2.78 -10.10
N SER A 30 4.57 -2.80 -10.68
CA SER A 30 5.13 -4.02 -11.28
C SER A 30 5.16 -5.18 -10.27
N GLY A 31 4.72 -6.36 -10.70
CA GLY A 31 4.50 -7.53 -9.82
C GLY A 31 3.23 -7.44 -8.99
N TYR A 32 3.01 -6.35 -8.26
CA TYR A 32 1.89 -6.19 -7.33
C TYR A 32 0.54 -5.90 -8.01
N GLY A 33 0.53 -5.47 -9.27
CA GLY A 33 -0.68 -5.08 -9.97
C GLY A 33 -1.28 -3.80 -9.40
N LEU A 34 -2.60 -3.61 -9.56
CA LEU A 34 -3.29 -2.48 -8.95
C LEU A 34 -3.20 -2.60 -7.43
N THR A 35 -2.57 -1.60 -6.82
CA THR A 35 -2.17 -1.61 -5.42
C THR A 35 -2.70 -0.38 -4.71
N VAL A 36 -3.28 -0.58 -3.52
CA VAL A 36 -3.58 0.49 -2.58
C VAL A 36 -2.62 0.38 -1.40
N LEU A 37 -1.99 1.48 -1.02
CA LEU A 37 -1.16 1.58 0.18
C LEU A 37 -1.79 2.58 1.13
N ILE A 38 -1.96 2.20 2.39
CA ILE A 38 -2.54 3.06 3.43
C ILE A 38 -1.51 3.26 4.52
N GLU A 39 -1.18 4.50 4.82
CA GLU A 39 -0.32 4.90 5.94
C GLU A 39 -1.17 5.08 7.20
N HIS A 40 -0.77 4.42 8.29
CA HIS A 40 -1.46 4.44 9.58
C HIS A 40 -0.75 5.32 10.62
N GLY A 41 0.36 5.95 10.23
CA GLY A 41 1.22 6.75 11.10
C GLY A 41 2.28 5.93 11.83
N ARG A 42 3.26 6.63 12.43
CA ARG A 42 4.42 6.04 13.15
C ARG A 42 5.20 5.02 12.30
N GLY A 43 5.21 5.23 10.98
CA GLY A 43 5.85 4.36 9.99
C GLY A 43 5.06 3.11 9.63
N TRP A 44 3.88 2.86 10.19
CA TRP A 44 3.05 1.70 9.83
C TRP A 44 2.28 1.95 8.54
N GLN A 45 2.22 0.93 7.69
CA GLN A 45 1.49 0.95 6.43
C GLN A 45 0.91 -0.43 6.10
N THR A 46 -0.27 -0.47 5.48
CA THR A 46 -0.81 -1.69 4.89
C THR A 46 -0.79 -1.58 3.37
N VAL A 47 -0.38 -2.66 2.70
CA VAL A 47 -0.39 -2.81 1.24
C VAL A 47 -1.48 -3.80 0.85
N TYR A 48 -2.30 -3.45 -0.14
CA TYR A 48 -3.33 -4.31 -0.72
C TYR A 48 -3.07 -4.41 -2.21
N ALA A 49 -2.70 -5.59 -2.70
CA ALA A 49 -2.26 -5.81 -4.08
C ALA A 49 -3.20 -6.73 -4.86
N HIS A 50 -2.89 -6.91 -6.14
CA HIS A 50 -3.63 -7.72 -7.10
C HIS A 50 -5.09 -7.31 -7.28
N LEU A 51 -5.45 -6.08 -6.93
CA LEU A 51 -6.83 -5.59 -7.00
C LEU A 51 -7.34 -5.56 -8.45
N GLN A 52 -8.63 -5.74 -8.62
CA GLN A 52 -9.30 -5.48 -9.91
C GLN A 52 -9.64 -4.00 -10.05
N THR A 53 -10.12 -3.39 -8.96
CA THR A 53 -10.50 -1.98 -8.90
C THR A 53 -10.11 -1.39 -7.55
N ALA A 54 -9.73 -0.12 -7.55
CA ALA A 54 -9.60 0.70 -6.35
C ALA A 54 -10.79 1.66 -6.28
N SER A 55 -11.35 1.87 -5.09
CA SER A 55 -12.44 2.82 -4.84
C SER A 55 -11.99 4.03 -4.04
N VAL A 56 -10.67 4.24 -3.94
CA VAL A 56 -10.03 5.31 -3.18
C VAL A 56 -8.88 5.90 -3.99
N GLN A 57 -8.47 7.12 -3.62
CA GLN A 57 -7.43 7.87 -4.30
C GLN A 57 -6.36 8.38 -3.33
N PRO A 58 -5.12 8.67 -3.81
CA PRO A 58 -4.07 9.22 -2.96
C PRO A 58 -4.52 10.46 -2.18
N GLY A 59 -4.13 10.56 -0.92
CA GLY A 59 -4.51 11.62 0.00
C GLY A 59 -5.83 11.41 0.74
N GLN A 60 -6.70 10.49 0.30
CA GLN A 60 -7.97 10.19 0.96
C GLN A 60 -7.76 9.58 2.36
N LEU A 61 -8.55 10.03 3.34
CA LEU A 61 -8.65 9.39 4.65
C LEU A 61 -9.69 8.26 4.60
N VAL A 62 -9.33 7.12 5.16
CA VAL A 62 -10.23 5.95 5.26
C VAL A 62 -10.33 5.48 6.70
N ARG A 63 -11.48 4.90 7.06
CA ARG A 63 -11.68 4.22 8.35
C ARG A 63 -11.41 2.72 8.23
N ALA A 64 -11.02 2.10 9.34
CA ALA A 64 -11.02 0.64 9.43
C ALA A 64 -12.41 0.08 9.05
N GLY A 65 -12.44 -0.96 8.22
CA GLY A 65 -13.65 -1.54 7.64
C GLY A 65 -14.20 -0.80 6.42
N GLU A 66 -13.66 0.35 6.04
CA GLU A 66 -14.08 1.06 4.83
C GLU A 66 -13.64 0.32 3.56
N ARG A 67 -14.51 0.24 2.56
CA ARG A 67 -14.20 -0.42 1.30
C ARG A 67 -13.20 0.42 0.48
N ILE A 68 -12.09 -0.21 0.12
CA ILE A 68 -10.99 0.43 -0.62
C ILE A 68 -10.80 -0.11 -2.04
N GLY A 69 -11.44 -1.24 -2.35
CA GLY A 69 -11.34 -1.83 -3.67
C GLY A 69 -12.03 -3.18 -3.76
N ARG A 70 -11.60 -3.97 -4.74
CA ARG A 70 -12.10 -5.33 -4.97
C ARG A 70 -10.97 -6.26 -5.37
N VAL A 71 -11.07 -7.50 -4.92
CA VAL A 71 -10.16 -8.60 -5.26
C VAL A 71 -10.13 -8.77 -6.78
N GLY A 72 -8.94 -9.05 -7.30
CA GLY A 72 -8.72 -9.36 -8.70
C GLY A 72 -7.53 -10.27 -8.88
N ARG A 73 -6.90 -10.12 -10.05
CA ARG A 73 -5.74 -10.90 -10.48
C ARG A 73 -4.77 -10.07 -11.31
N SER A 74 -4.66 -8.78 -11.00
CA SER A 74 -3.73 -7.89 -11.70
C SER A 74 -2.28 -8.13 -11.26
N GLY A 75 -1.31 -7.76 -12.09
CA GLY A 75 0.11 -8.01 -11.79
C GLY A 75 0.50 -9.47 -12.04
N SER A 76 1.31 -10.04 -11.16
CA SER A 76 1.83 -11.41 -11.28
C SER A 76 0.99 -12.47 -10.54
N ALA A 77 -0.27 -12.19 -10.22
CA ALA A 77 -1.16 -13.13 -9.55
C ALA A 77 -1.55 -14.29 -10.49
N SER A 78 -1.42 -15.53 -10.03
CA SER A 78 -1.82 -16.73 -10.79
C SER A 78 -3.30 -17.09 -10.65
N THR A 79 -3.93 -16.71 -9.53
CA THR A 79 -5.35 -16.94 -9.22
C THR A 79 -5.94 -15.71 -8.53
N ASP A 80 -7.27 -15.61 -8.44
CA ASP A 80 -7.91 -14.50 -7.75
C ASP A 80 -7.61 -14.58 -6.24
N HIS A 81 -6.94 -13.55 -5.71
CA HIS A 81 -6.65 -13.42 -4.29
C HIS A 81 -6.31 -11.98 -3.94
N LEU A 82 -6.38 -11.67 -2.65
CA LEU A 82 -5.82 -10.45 -2.09
C LEU A 82 -4.44 -10.75 -1.52
N HIS A 83 -3.40 -10.11 -2.03
CA HIS A 83 -2.12 -10.03 -1.33
C HIS A 83 -2.14 -8.85 -0.36
N VAL A 84 -1.92 -9.11 0.92
CA VAL A 84 -1.90 -8.08 1.97
C VAL A 84 -0.62 -8.11 2.78
N GLU A 85 -0.07 -6.93 3.06
CA GLU A 85 1.10 -6.79 3.93
C GLU A 85 0.88 -5.71 4.97
N LEU A 86 1.28 -5.96 6.22
CA LEU A 86 1.48 -4.93 7.21
C LEU A 86 2.99 -4.66 7.35
N ARG A 87 3.43 -3.46 6.97
CA ARG A 87 4.84 -3.07 7.00
C ARG A 87 5.06 -1.96 8.02
N ARG A 88 6.27 -1.89 8.57
CA ARG A 88 6.75 -0.74 9.33
C ARG A 88 7.99 -0.16 8.66
N LEU A 89 7.89 1.08 8.19
CA LEU A 89 9.03 1.87 7.77
C LEU A 89 9.87 2.19 9.02
N GLN A 90 11.05 1.58 9.11
CA GLN A 90 12.08 2.05 10.04
C GLN A 90 12.78 3.23 9.37
N VAL A 91 12.48 4.45 9.81
CA VAL A 91 13.31 5.60 9.45
C VAL A 91 14.66 5.39 10.13
N ARG A 92 15.66 4.92 9.39
CA ARG A 92 17.05 5.04 9.83
C ARG A 92 17.41 6.53 9.72
N GLN A 93 17.80 7.11 10.85
CA GLN A 93 18.18 8.51 11.09
C GLN A 93 18.57 9.29 9.82
N ALA A 94 17.87 10.39 9.53
CA ALA A 94 18.32 11.39 8.56
C ALA A 94 18.90 12.58 9.32
N TYR A 95 20.18 12.86 9.09
CA TYR A 95 20.86 14.04 9.59
C TYR A 95 20.95 15.09 8.48
N ALA A 96 20.64 16.34 8.80
CA ALA A 96 20.95 17.46 7.94
C ALA A 96 22.44 17.83 8.11
N LEU A 97 23.15 17.91 6.99
CA LEU A 97 24.50 18.46 6.94
C LEU A 97 24.42 19.90 6.46
N ASP A 98 25.19 20.79 7.08
CA ASP A 98 25.37 22.15 6.56
C ASP A 98 26.11 22.07 5.22
N LEU A 99 25.45 22.53 4.16
CA LEU A 99 26.00 22.52 2.81
C LEU A 99 26.77 23.79 2.47
N ALA A 100 26.71 24.83 3.32
CA ALA A 100 27.40 26.10 3.10
C ALA A 100 28.91 25.95 2.81
N PRO A 101 29.66 25.01 3.42
CA PRO A 101 31.08 24.81 3.10
C PRO A 101 31.36 24.14 1.75
N LEU A 102 30.35 23.58 1.07
CA LEU A 102 30.51 22.75 -0.13
C LEU A 102 30.14 23.47 -1.44
N LEU A 103 29.69 24.71 -1.37
CA LEU A 103 29.32 25.51 -2.54
C LEU A 103 30.53 26.32 -3.02
N PRO A 104 30.88 26.31 -4.33
CA PRO A 104 31.95 27.15 -4.84
C PRO A 104 31.55 28.63 -4.70
N HIS A 105 32.52 29.45 -4.28
CA HIS A 105 32.39 30.90 -4.17
C HIS A 105 32.66 31.58 -5.51
#